data_AF-A0A537SEF0-F1
#
_entry.id   AF-A0A537SEF0-F1
#
_cell.length_a   1.000
_cell.length_b   1.000
_cell.length_c   1.000
_cell.angle_alpha   90.00
_cell.angle_beta   90.00
_cell.angle_gamma   90.00
#
_symmetry.space_group_name_H-M   'P 1'
#
loop_
_entity.id
_entity.type
_entity.pdbx_description
1 polymer ?
#
loop_
_entity_poly.entity_id
_entity_poly.type
_entity_poly.pdbx_seq_one_letter_code
_entity_poly.pdbx_strand_id
1 'polypeptide(L)'
;MARDEHVERRLAAILAADLVGYSRLMGADELGTLRALKALLRDHVDPTIAAYGGHIVKTTGDGLLVDFPSVVDAVACGVTIQRKVLERNAAVAEDKRLVFRIGINIGDIIVDGKDIFGDGVNIAARLESICEPGGLCISEIARDQVRDKLPLTFSDLGEQQVKNIARPVRVFGLAPQAIAETGELATALARPVRLRNRAALAAVLAIAVILAGAGAWWALRQVSLPMIQTAATPQSSSTDLRPTLAVLPLVSLAEGTKDDYFADGLTEDIISALGRFSEFTVRSHNAVFSYKGKNPRPEEVGRDLDVRYVVEGSIRRSPDRVRISVRLTAAAGNVLRWSENYDVAPNEIFSVQDDITRRIAGTLASRLTSLELAKASTKPPSSMEAYDLVLRGRDLLGRVNRSANSQARALFERAMGLDPGYAPAYVGLGRVELNAVMQGWTADPEAALQRAEALGQKAIALDSTSAGAHALLGGTYIRYADYDRALDEMRRAVELNNSDPDAYAGLGAALLWSGDVDGSVKAFETASKLGLEFTRNDSFMLGIAYLLADRSADAVRTLERSLERNQTDAYANAVLA
;
A
#
# COMPACT_ATOMS: atom_id res chain seq x y z
N MET A 1 8.46 -19.48 -24.59
CA MET A 1 9.60 -18.62 -24.26
C MET A 1 9.47 -18.23 -22.80
N ALA A 2 10.52 -18.49 -22.00
CA ALA A 2 10.55 -18.29 -20.56
C ALA A 2 10.27 -16.82 -20.19
N ARG A 3 9.42 -16.59 -19.18
CA ARG A 3 9.12 -15.25 -18.65
C ARG A 3 10.28 -14.85 -17.72
N ASP A 4 10.86 -13.69 -17.94
CA ASP A 4 11.83 -13.05 -17.03
C ASP A 4 11.11 -12.69 -15.73
N GLU A 5 11.36 -13.43 -14.65
CA GLU A 5 11.08 -13.00 -13.29
C GLU A 5 12.04 -11.84 -12.98
N HIS A 6 11.51 -10.68 -12.57
CA HIS A 6 12.36 -9.54 -12.25
C HIS A 6 13.01 -9.78 -10.88
N VAL A 7 14.23 -10.30 -10.91
CA VAL A 7 15.04 -10.59 -9.74
C VAL A 7 15.87 -9.36 -9.37
N GLU A 8 15.59 -8.71 -8.24
CA GLU A 8 16.36 -7.56 -7.77
C GLU A 8 17.73 -8.04 -7.27
N ARG A 9 18.80 -7.56 -7.92
CA ARG A 9 20.19 -7.84 -7.56
C ARG A 9 20.85 -6.60 -6.99
N ARG A 10 21.48 -6.73 -5.82
CA ARG A 10 22.28 -5.65 -5.21
C ARG A 10 23.48 -6.19 -4.46
N LEU A 11 24.53 -5.36 -4.36
CA LEU A 11 25.70 -5.65 -3.55
C LEU A 11 25.39 -5.32 -2.08
N ALA A 12 25.61 -6.26 -1.16
CA ALA A 12 25.39 -6.05 0.26
C ALA A 12 26.45 -6.74 1.11
N ALA A 13 26.60 -6.29 2.36
CA ALA A 13 27.36 -7.01 3.38
C ALA A 13 26.40 -7.96 4.12
N ILE A 14 26.68 -9.25 4.09
CA ILE A 14 25.90 -10.30 4.74
C ILE A 14 26.59 -10.74 6.01
N LEU A 15 25.87 -10.73 7.13
CA LEU A 15 26.26 -11.28 8.42
C LEU A 15 25.42 -12.52 8.70
N ALA A 16 26.09 -13.66 8.85
CA ALA A 16 25.50 -14.90 9.33
C ALA A 16 26.00 -15.18 10.75
N ALA A 17 25.09 -15.54 11.66
CA ALA A 17 25.45 -15.92 13.02
C ALA A 17 24.69 -17.19 13.45
N ASP A 18 25.32 -18.04 14.27
CA ASP A 18 24.70 -19.26 14.79
C ASP A 18 25.16 -19.56 16.22
N LEU A 19 24.30 -20.20 17.02
CA LEU A 19 24.59 -20.54 18.42
C LEU A 19 25.35 -21.86 18.54
N VAL A 20 26.47 -21.81 19.24
CA VAL A 20 27.29 -22.99 19.51
C VAL A 20 26.59 -23.92 20.50
N GLY A 21 26.28 -25.14 20.06
CA GLY A 21 25.76 -26.19 20.92
C GLY A 21 24.30 -26.00 21.35
N TYR A 22 23.51 -25.24 20.59
CA TYR A 22 22.10 -24.95 20.89
C TYR A 22 21.26 -26.20 21.15
N SER A 23 21.39 -27.26 20.35
CA SER A 23 20.64 -28.51 20.55
C SER A 23 20.91 -29.17 21.91
N ARG A 24 22.14 -29.06 22.43
CA ARG A 24 22.52 -29.58 23.76
C ARG A 24 21.88 -28.75 24.87
N LEU A 25 21.86 -27.42 24.73
CA LEU A 25 21.25 -26.50 25.68
C LEU A 25 19.73 -26.69 25.74
N MET A 26 19.09 -26.83 24.58
CA MET A 26 17.67 -27.17 24.47
C MET A 26 17.37 -28.51 25.15
N GLY A 27 18.14 -29.57 24.89
CA GLY A 27 17.94 -30.87 25.53
C GLY A 27 18.11 -30.89 27.05
N ALA A 28 18.83 -29.91 27.62
CA ALA A 28 19.04 -29.79 29.07
C ALA A 28 17.97 -28.92 29.75
N ASP A 29 17.54 -27.82 29.12
CA ASP A 29 16.51 -26.91 29.63
C ASP A 29 15.87 -26.12 28.47
N GLU A 30 14.85 -26.69 27.83
CA GLU A 30 14.19 -26.11 26.65
C GLU A 30 13.60 -24.72 26.94
N LEU A 31 12.87 -24.59 28.06
CA LEU A 31 12.18 -23.35 28.44
C LEU A 31 13.15 -22.27 28.92
N GLY A 32 14.17 -22.63 29.70
CA GLY A 32 15.19 -21.70 30.17
C GLY A 32 16.07 -21.19 29.03
N THR A 33 16.51 -22.09 28.13
CA THR A 33 17.34 -21.74 26.97
C THR A 33 16.60 -20.82 26.00
N LEU A 34 15.33 -21.13 25.68
CA LEU A 34 14.53 -20.30 24.78
C LEU A 34 14.27 -18.89 25.37
N ARG A 35 14.00 -18.78 26.68
CA ARG A 35 13.84 -17.47 27.34
C ARG A 35 15.14 -16.69 27.35
N ALA A 36 16.25 -17.35 27.66
CA ALA A 36 17.58 -16.73 27.66
C ALA A 36 17.96 -16.21 26.26
N LEU A 37 17.63 -16.95 25.21
CA LEU A 37 17.84 -16.56 23.82
C LEU A 37 16.95 -15.38 23.42
N LYS A 38 15.65 -15.43 23.70
CA LYS A 38 14.73 -14.31 23.39
C LYS A 38 15.15 -13.01 24.08
N ALA A 39 15.61 -13.09 25.34
CA ALA A 39 16.16 -11.94 26.04
C ALA A 39 17.47 -11.45 25.41
N LEU A 40 18.34 -12.36 24.96
CA LEU A 40 19.59 -11.99 24.26
C LEU A 40 19.30 -11.20 22.98
N LEU A 41 18.36 -11.70 22.18
CA LEU A 41 17.99 -11.09 20.92
C LEU A 41 17.39 -9.69 21.14
N ARG A 42 16.35 -9.61 21.96
CA ARG A 42 15.63 -8.36 22.23
C ARG A 42 16.49 -7.29 22.92
N ASP A 43 17.29 -7.67 23.91
CA ASP A 43 17.95 -6.70 24.79
C ASP A 43 19.34 -6.28 24.26
N HIS A 44 19.97 -7.12 23.41
CA HIS A 44 21.34 -6.88 22.95
C HIS A 44 21.53 -7.00 21.44
N VAL A 45 20.97 -8.01 20.77
CA VAL A 45 21.27 -8.25 19.34
C VAL A 45 20.45 -7.34 18.42
N ASP A 46 19.12 -7.35 18.53
CA ASP A 46 18.22 -6.58 17.66
C ASP A 46 18.47 -5.05 17.75
N PRO A 47 18.64 -4.46 18.96
CA PRO A 47 18.94 -3.03 19.06
C PRO A 47 20.32 -2.68 18.50
N THR A 48 21.30 -3.59 18.58
CA THR A 48 22.63 -3.36 18.02
C THR A 48 22.58 -3.43 16.50
N ILE A 49 21.86 -4.40 15.92
CA ILE A 49 21.66 -4.47 14.46
C ILE A 49 21.00 -3.19 13.93
N ALA A 50 19.93 -2.75 14.59
CA ALA A 50 19.24 -1.52 14.21
C ALA A 50 20.14 -0.26 14.32
N ALA A 51 20.95 -0.16 15.39
CA ALA A 51 21.85 0.97 15.59
C ALA A 51 22.95 1.10 14.51
N TYR A 52 23.34 -0.02 13.91
CA TYR A 52 24.31 -0.07 12.80
C TYR A 52 23.62 -0.18 11.42
N GLY A 53 22.31 0.04 11.33
CA GLY A 53 21.56 0.08 10.07
C GLY A 53 21.43 -1.26 9.36
N GLY A 54 21.49 -2.38 10.09
CA GLY A 54 21.28 -3.71 9.53
C GLY A 54 19.81 -4.09 9.46
N HIS A 55 19.47 -4.95 8.49
CA HIS A 55 18.14 -5.51 8.31
C HIS A 55 18.19 -7.03 8.54
N ILE A 56 17.36 -7.52 9.48
CA ILE A 56 17.26 -8.95 9.75
C ILE A 56 16.43 -9.60 8.63
N VAL A 57 17.08 -10.47 7.84
CA VAL A 57 16.44 -11.16 6.72
C VAL A 57 15.66 -12.37 7.24
N LYS A 58 16.31 -13.22 8.03
CA LYS A 58 15.67 -14.38 8.65
C LYS A 58 16.32 -14.80 9.96
N THR A 59 15.50 -15.34 10.84
CA THR A 59 15.91 -16.02 12.08
C THR A 59 15.54 -17.49 11.95
N THR A 60 16.54 -18.36 11.87
CA THR A 60 16.39 -19.80 11.64
C THR A 60 16.68 -20.54 12.93
N GLY A 61 15.72 -20.59 13.87
CA GLY A 61 15.90 -21.26 15.16
C GLY A 61 17.03 -20.65 16.00
N ASP A 62 18.22 -21.25 15.91
CA ASP A 62 19.50 -20.84 16.51
C ASP A 62 20.35 -19.89 15.65
N GLY A 63 20.06 -19.82 14.35
CA GLY A 63 20.78 -19.00 13.39
C GLY A 63 20.11 -17.66 13.06
N LEU A 64 20.92 -16.69 12.62
CA LEU A 64 20.51 -15.34 12.27
C LEU A 64 21.20 -14.90 10.97
N LEU A 65 20.43 -14.36 10.03
CA LEU A 65 20.95 -13.78 8.79
C LEU A 65 20.53 -12.32 8.65
N VAL A 66 21.51 -11.44 8.46
CA VAL A 66 21.34 -9.99 8.43
C VAL A 66 22.06 -9.41 7.24
N ASP A 67 21.46 -8.46 6.53
CA ASP A 67 22.14 -7.67 5.51
C ASP A 67 22.37 -6.22 5.96
N PHE A 68 23.50 -5.66 5.54
CA PHE A 68 23.90 -4.29 5.82
C PHE A 68 24.26 -3.58 4.52
N PRO A 69 23.94 -2.27 4.40
CA PRO A 69 24.38 -1.44 3.28
C PRO A 69 25.90 -1.16 3.32
N SER A 70 26.56 -1.42 4.45
CA SER A 70 27.97 -1.11 4.71
C SER A 70 28.65 -2.25 5.46
N VAL A 71 29.76 -2.75 4.90
CA VAL A 71 30.57 -3.81 5.55
C VAL A 71 31.26 -3.33 6.82
N VAL A 72 31.56 -2.03 6.90
CA VAL A 72 32.19 -1.43 8.09
C VAL A 72 31.23 -1.50 9.26
N ASP A 73 29.96 -1.17 9.00
CA ASP A 73 28.90 -1.23 10.01
C ASP A 73 28.55 -2.67 10.36
N ALA A 74 28.55 -3.59 9.37
CA ALA A 74 28.37 -5.02 9.63
C ALA A 74 29.45 -5.58 10.58
N VAL A 75 30.73 -5.26 10.33
CA VAL A 75 31.83 -5.73 11.18
C VAL A 75 31.80 -5.07 12.56
N ALA A 76 31.55 -3.76 12.64
CA ALA A 76 31.42 -3.07 13.92
C ALA A 76 30.23 -3.60 14.74
N CYS A 77 29.11 -3.90 14.08
CA CYS A 77 27.94 -4.53 14.68
C CYS A 77 28.29 -5.92 15.23
N GLY A 78 28.91 -6.78 14.43
CA GLY A 78 29.30 -8.13 14.82
C GLY A 78 30.26 -8.15 16.03
N VAL A 79 31.27 -7.28 16.04
CA VAL A 79 32.18 -7.13 17.20
C VAL A 79 31.43 -6.66 18.44
N THR A 80 30.53 -5.68 18.29
CA THR A 80 29.73 -5.16 19.41
C THR A 80 28.80 -6.22 19.98
N ILE A 81 28.16 -7.03 19.13
CA ILE A 81 27.33 -8.16 19.55
C ILE A 81 28.15 -9.17 20.34
N GLN A 82 29.30 -9.62 19.81
CA GLN A 82 30.14 -10.61 20.49
C GLN A 82 30.62 -10.11 21.86
N ARG A 83 30.98 -8.82 21.97
CA ARG A 83 31.39 -8.24 23.25
C ARG A 83 30.25 -8.19 24.27
N LYS A 84 29.06 -7.73 23.89
CA LYS A 84 27.88 -7.72 24.77
C LYS A 84 27.49 -9.13 25.23
N VAL A 85 27.59 -10.11 24.33
CA VAL A 85 27.33 -11.53 24.65
C VAL A 85 28.38 -12.05 25.65
N LEU A 86 29.65 -11.70 25.46
CA LEU A 86 30.74 -12.06 26.39
C LEU A 86 30.53 -11.45 27.78
N GLU A 87 30.23 -10.15 27.85
CA GLU A 87 29.94 -9.42 29.10
C GLU A 87 28.77 -10.07 29.85
N ARG A 88 27.68 -10.40 29.14
CA ARG A 88 26.53 -11.09 29.74
C ARG A 88 26.92 -12.49 30.25
N ASN A 89 27.67 -13.24 29.47
CA ASN A 89 28.07 -14.61 29.82
C ASN A 89 29.00 -14.69 31.02
N ALA A 90 29.67 -13.59 31.41
CA ALA A 90 30.50 -13.53 32.61
C ALA A 90 29.73 -13.85 33.90
N ALA A 91 28.45 -13.48 33.96
CA ALA A 91 27.56 -13.75 35.11
C ALA A 91 26.79 -15.09 35.00
N VAL A 92 27.01 -15.88 33.94
CA VAL A 92 26.27 -17.11 33.65
C VAL A 92 27.18 -18.33 33.80
N ALA A 93 26.65 -19.40 34.39
CA ALA A 93 27.34 -20.69 34.50
C ALA A 93 27.74 -21.24 33.12
N GLU A 94 28.92 -21.84 33.02
CA GLU A 94 29.55 -22.21 31.75
C GLU A 94 28.69 -23.14 30.88
N ASP A 95 27.95 -24.06 31.53
CA ASP A 95 27.05 -25.01 30.90
C ASP A 95 25.79 -24.38 30.29
N LYS A 96 25.49 -23.11 30.62
CA LYS A 96 24.30 -22.34 30.19
C LYS A 96 24.64 -21.09 29.35
N ARG A 97 25.90 -20.87 29.01
CA ARG A 97 26.32 -19.71 28.21
C ARG A 97 25.83 -19.81 26.77
N LEU A 98 25.32 -18.71 26.23
CA LEU A 98 24.93 -18.58 24.82
C LEU A 98 26.09 -17.95 24.07
N VAL A 99 26.70 -18.68 23.14
CA VAL A 99 27.88 -18.23 22.40
C VAL A 99 27.57 -18.26 20.91
N PHE A 100 27.76 -17.12 20.23
CA PHE A 100 27.60 -17.05 18.78
C PHE A 100 28.92 -17.32 18.06
N ARG A 101 28.82 -17.86 16.86
CA ARG A 101 29.82 -17.68 15.80
C ARG A 101 29.28 -16.67 14.81
N ILE A 102 30.13 -15.83 14.24
CA ILE A 102 29.73 -14.81 13.27
C ILE A 102 30.62 -14.88 12.03
N GLY A 103 30.00 -14.94 10.85
CA GLY A 103 30.65 -14.86 9.54
C GLY A 103 30.14 -13.67 8.74
N ILE A 104 31.04 -12.86 8.16
CA ILE A 104 30.67 -11.68 7.37
C ILE A 104 31.32 -11.73 5.99
N ASN A 105 30.53 -11.51 4.95
CA ASN A 105 31.00 -11.44 3.57
C ASN A 105 30.33 -10.30 2.80
N ILE A 106 31.00 -9.77 1.78
CA ILE A 106 30.40 -8.88 0.79
C ILE A 106 30.13 -9.67 -0.49
N GLY A 107 28.94 -9.54 -1.05
CA GLY A 107 28.63 -10.16 -2.33
C GLY A 107 27.31 -9.67 -2.92
N ASP A 108 27.13 -9.99 -4.21
CA ASP A 108 25.86 -9.77 -4.88
C ASP A 108 24.83 -10.73 -4.31
N ILE A 109 23.70 -10.17 -3.90
CA ILE A 109 22.54 -10.91 -3.44
C ILE A 109 21.36 -10.66 -4.38
N ILE A 110 20.56 -11.71 -4.53
CA ILE A 110 19.25 -11.72 -5.12
C ILE A 110 18.26 -11.57 -3.97
N VAL A 111 17.43 -10.53 -4.02
CA VAL A 111 16.34 -10.33 -3.06
C VAL A 111 15.07 -10.91 -3.67
N ASP A 112 14.48 -11.89 -2.99
CA ASP A 112 13.19 -12.49 -3.36
C ASP A 112 12.25 -12.44 -2.16
N GLY A 113 11.31 -11.50 -2.20
CA GLY A 113 10.39 -11.23 -1.10
C GLY A 113 11.11 -10.78 0.18
N LYS A 114 11.17 -11.67 1.18
CA LYS A 114 11.82 -11.43 2.48
C LYS A 114 13.10 -12.25 2.67
N ASP A 115 13.56 -12.99 1.66
CA ASP A 115 14.77 -13.81 1.76
C ASP A 115 15.85 -13.30 0.79
N ILE A 116 17.11 -13.64 1.10
CA ILE A 116 18.26 -13.30 0.26
C ILE A 116 18.93 -14.58 -0.25
N PHE A 117 19.25 -14.58 -1.54
CA PHE A 117 19.88 -15.70 -2.22
C PHE A 117 21.16 -15.24 -2.91
N GLY A 118 22.12 -16.15 -3.05
CA GLY A 118 23.36 -15.90 -3.79
C GLY A 118 24.58 -16.50 -3.13
N ASP A 119 25.67 -16.55 -3.88
CA ASP A 119 26.93 -17.11 -3.41
C ASP A 119 27.47 -16.35 -2.19
N GLY A 120 27.21 -15.04 -2.12
CA GLY A 120 27.59 -14.21 -0.97
C GLY A 120 27.03 -14.69 0.37
N VAL A 121 25.78 -15.19 0.36
CA VAL A 121 25.10 -15.75 1.54
C VAL A 121 25.73 -17.08 1.95
N ASN A 122 26.01 -17.94 0.97
CA ASN A 122 26.66 -19.24 1.20
C ASN A 122 28.08 -19.09 1.75
N ILE A 123 28.82 -18.06 1.32
CA ILE A 123 30.13 -17.72 1.87
C ILE A 123 29.98 -17.27 3.32
N ALA A 124 29.09 -16.30 3.63
CA ALA A 124 28.91 -15.81 4.99
C ALA A 124 28.57 -16.94 5.99
N ALA A 125 27.64 -17.82 5.62
CA ALA A 125 27.30 -18.99 6.43
C ALA A 125 28.47 -19.97 6.58
N ARG A 126 29.30 -20.16 5.55
CA ARG A 126 30.51 -20.98 5.67
C ARG A 126 31.53 -20.36 6.62
N LEU A 127 31.74 -19.05 6.54
CA LEU A 127 32.64 -18.31 7.42
C LEU A 127 32.22 -18.43 8.88
N GLU A 128 30.92 -18.36 9.17
CA GLU A 128 30.37 -18.63 10.50
C GLU A 128 30.76 -20.04 10.97
N SER A 129 30.50 -21.07 10.15
CA SER A 129 30.69 -22.46 10.57
C SER A 129 32.14 -22.85 10.91
N ILE A 130 33.11 -22.16 10.32
CA ILE A 130 34.56 -22.37 10.56
C ILE A 130 35.12 -21.41 11.61
N CYS A 131 34.34 -20.42 12.03
CA CYS A 131 34.72 -19.47 13.06
C CYS A 131 34.87 -20.18 14.40
N GLU A 132 35.76 -19.69 15.25
CA GLU A 132 35.84 -20.18 16.62
C GLU A 132 34.65 -19.66 17.45
N PRO A 133 34.16 -20.41 18.45
CA PRO A 133 33.08 -19.97 19.34
C PRO A 133 33.37 -18.60 19.98
N GLY A 134 32.48 -17.63 19.78
CA GLY A 134 32.62 -16.26 20.27
C GLY A 134 33.48 -15.36 19.38
N GLY A 135 34.02 -15.89 18.28
CA GLY A 135 34.83 -15.18 17.31
C GLY A 135 34.03 -14.55 16.17
N LEU A 136 34.73 -13.84 15.30
CA LEU A 136 34.17 -13.26 14.08
C LEU A 136 35.11 -13.53 12.89
N CYS A 137 34.60 -14.13 11.83
CA CYS A 137 35.35 -14.40 10.59
C CYS A 137 34.82 -13.54 9.43
N ILE A 138 35.74 -13.00 8.63
CA ILE A 138 35.43 -12.19 7.45
C ILE A 138 36.17 -12.69 6.21
N SER A 139 35.60 -12.45 5.03
CA SER A 139 36.30 -12.71 3.76
C SER A 139 37.40 -11.67 3.49
N GLU A 140 38.33 -11.99 2.59
CA GLU A 140 39.37 -11.06 2.13
C GLU A 140 38.81 -9.72 1.64
N ILE A 141 37.72 -9.75 0.87
CA ILE A 141 37.06 -8.55 0.33
C ILE A 141 36.53 -7.67 1.46
N ALA A 142 35.93 -8.28 2.49
CA ALA A 142 35.48 -7.55 3.66
C ALA A 142 36.65 -6.97 4.47
N ARG A 143 37.74 -7.74 4.64
CA ARG A 143 38.95 -7.30 5.33
C ARG A 143 39.56 -6.07 4.68
N ASP A 144 39.66 -6.05 3.36
CA ASP A 144 40.26 -4.93 2.62
C ASP A 144 39.46 -3.63 2.75
N GLN A 145 38.14 -3.71 2.83
CA GLN A 145 37.30 -2.52 3.02
C GLN A 145 37.30 -1.98 4.46
N VAL A 146 37.69 -2.80 5.43
CA VAL A 146 37.65 -2.48 6.88
C VAL A 146 39.03 -2.10 7.44
N ARG A 147 40.11 -2.57 6.82
CA ARG A 147 41.50 -2.47 7.29
C ARG A 147 41.92 -1.08 7.81
N ASP A 148 41.49 -0.01 7.12
CA ASP A 148 41.87 1.37 7.47
C ASP A 148 40.77 2.14 8.24
N LYS A 149 39.62 1.49 8.50
CA LYS A 149 38.42 2.14 9.03
C LYS A 149 38.08 1.70 10.45
N LEU A 150 38.44 0.48 10.83
CA LEU A 150 38.28 -0.02 12.20
C LEU A 150 39.64 -0.40 12.79
N PRO A 151 39.91 -0.06 14.06
CA PRO A 151 41.16 -0.40 14.73
C PRO A 151 41.17 -1.88 15.18
N LEU A 152 40.98 -2.80 14.23
CA LEU A 152 40.87 -4.24 14.47
C LEU A 152 42.03 -4.97 13.80
N THR A 153 42.63 -5.94 14.50
CA THR A 153 43.72 -6.77 13.97
C THR A 153 43.19 -8.19 13.72
N PHE A 154 43.08 -8.57 12.45
CA PHE A 154 42.61 -9.90 12.06
C PHE A 154 43.78 -10.86 11.82
N SER A 155 43.60 -12.11 12.24
CA SER A 155 44.51 -13.22 11.95
C SER A 155 44.14 -13.88 10.62
N ASP A 156 45.13 -14.16 9.77
CA ASP A 156 44.91 -14.85 8.50
C ASP A 156 44.72 -16.35 8.76
N LEU A 157 43.57 -16.89 8.36
CA LEU A 157 43.20 -18.30 8.50
C LEU A 157 43.39 -19.09 7.19
N GLY A 158 44.01 -18.47 6.18
CA GLY A 158 44.33 -19.08 4.90
C GLY A 158 43.12 -19.24 3.98
N GLU A 159 43.33 -19.99 2.90
CA GLU A 159 42.32 -20.28 1.90
C GLU A 159 41.39 -21.42 2.35
N GLN A 160 40.08 -21.16 2.29
CA GLN A 160 39.04 -22.11 2.67
C GLN A 160 38.19 -22.44 1.46
N GLN A 161 37.95 -23.74 1.21
CA GLN A 161 37.06 -24.12 0.13
C GLN A 161 35.59 -24.13 0.57
N VAL A 162 34.73 -23.46 -0.20
CA VAL A 162 33.29 -23.40 0.01
C VAL A 162 32.60 -24.32 -0.98
N LYS A 163 31.64 -25.12 -0.52
CA LYS A 163 30.82 -25.96 -1.40
C LYS A 163 30.14 -25.07 -2.44
N ASN A 164 30.20 -25.47 -3.71
CA ASN A 164 29.58 -24.79 -4.86
C ASN A 164 30.21 -23.45 -5.28
N ILE A 165 31.46 -23.17 -4.88
CA ILE A 165 32.22 -22.00 -5.34
C ILE A 165 33.53 -22.47 -5.98
N ALA A 166 33.80 -21.98 -7.20
CA ALA A 166 34.91 -22.46 -8.03
C ALA A 166 36.30 -22.04 -7.52
N ARG A 167 36.38 -20.98 -6.69
CA ARG A 167 37.64 -20.45 -6.15
C ARG A 167 37.61 -20.49 -4.62
N PRO A 168 38.71 -20.90 -3.96
CA PRO A 168 38.81 -20.82 -2.51
C PRO A 168 38.73 -19.36 -2.05
N VAL A 169 38.14 -19.14 -0.87
CA VAL A 169 38.00 -17.82 -0.25
C VAL A 169 39.02 -17.72 0.87
N ARG A 170 39.87 -16.70 0.86
CA ARG A 170 40.80 -16.43 1.96
C ARG A 170 40.06 -15.79 3.13
N VAL A 171 40.28 -16.32 4.33
CA VAL A 171 39.51 -15.99 5.53
C VAL A 171 40.37 -15.32 6.57
N PHE A 172 39.82 -14.30 7.22
CA PHE A 172 40.45 -13.58 8.32
C PHE A 172 39.59 -13.69 9.57
N GLY A 173 40.17 -14.12 10.68
CA GLY A 173 39.49 -14.32 11.96
C GLY A 173 39.87 -13.29 13.01
N LEU A 174 38.90 -12.94 13.84
CA LEU A 174 39.08 -12.16 15.05
C LEU A 174 38.67 -13.00 16.26
N ALA A 175 39.63 -13.24 17.15
CA ALA A 175 39.45 -14.13 18.28
C ALA A 175 38.62 -13.49 19.40
N PRO A 176 37.92 -14.30 20.23
CA PRO A 176 37.12 -13.78 21.35
C PRO A 176 37.93 -12.90 22.30
N GLN A 177 39.21 -13.23 22.54
CA GLN A 177 40.11 -12.44 23.38
C GLN A 177 40.42 -11.07 22.76
N ALA A 178 40.67 -11.03 21.45
CA ALA A 178 40.89 -9.78 20.72
C ALA A 178 39.61 -8.91 20.68
N ILE A 179 38.44 -9.54 20.60
CA ILE A 179 37.13 -8.86 20.70
C ILE A 179 36.94 -8.26 22.10
N ALA A 180 37.30 -8.99 23.15
CA ALA A 180 37.20 -8.52 24.54
C ALA A 180 38.10 -7.31 24.82
N GLU A 181 39.28 -7.28 24.19
CA GLU A 181 40.24 -6.18 24.31
C GLU A 181 39.90 -4.96 23.42
N THR A 182 38.91 -5.09 22.53
CA THR A 182 38.45 -3.99 21.68
C THR A 182 37.55 -3.03 22.47
N GLY A 183 37.96 -1.75 22.55
CA GLY A 183 37.16 -0.67 23.14
C GLY A 183 35.83 -0.42 22.41
N GLU A 184 34.99 0.51 22.89
CA GLU A 184 33.79 0.91 22.15
C GLU A 184 34.14 1.43 20.75
N LEU A 185 33.71 0.69 19.72
CA LEU A 185 33.77 1.11 18.33
C LEU A 185 32.71 2.21 18.15
N ALA A 186 33.14 3.47 18.28
CA ALA A 186 32.26 4.63 18.17
C ALA A 186 31.47 4.59 16.87
N THR A 187 30.14 4.72 16.99
CA THR A 187 29.22 4.93 15.87
C THR A 187 29.68 6.14 15.07
N ALA A 188 29.90 5.97 13.77
CA ALA A 188 30.09 7.06 12.83
C ALA A 188 28.74 7.75 12.51
N LEU A 189 27.93 8.04 13.53
CA LEU A 189 26.75 8.88 13.43
C LEU A 189 26.98 10.16 14.23
N ALA A 190 27.12 11.27 13.47
CA ALA A 190 27.09 12.67 13.88
C ALA A 190 27.94 13.09 15.10
N ARG A 191 29.12 13.68 14.83
CA ARG A 191 29.82 14.51 15.83
C ARG A 191 28.96 15.72 16.20
N PRO A 192 28.60 15.95 17.48
CA PRO A 192 28.00 17.22 17.89
C PRO A 192 29.09 18.31 17.91
N VAL A 193 28.92 19.35 17.11
CA VAL A 193 29.78 20.54 17.13
C VAL A 193 29.45 21.35 18.39
N ARG A 194 30.34 21.34 19.39
CA ARG A 194 30.26 22.25 20.55
C ARG A 194 30.75 23.64 20.14
N LEU A 195 29.83 24.58 19.92
CA LEU A 195 30.16 26.00 19.68
C LEU A 195 30.25 26.77 21.00
N ARG A 196 31.45 27.28 21.28
CA ARG A 196 31.83 27.92 22.56
C ARG A 196 31.49 29.41 22.67
N ASN A 197 30.80 30.04 21.71
CA ASN A 197 30.54 31.49 21.75
C ASN A 197 29.10 31.86 21.35
N ARG A 198 28.24 32.02 22.36
CA ARG A 198 26.82 32.43 22.22
C ARG A 198 26.64 33.83 21.59
N ALA A 199 27.66 34.69 21.61
CA ALA A 199 27.59 36.04 21.05
C ALA A 199 27.68 36.08 19.51
N ALA A 200 28.35 35.11 18.88
CA ALA A 200 28.48 35.06 17.42
C ALA A 200 27.18 34.55 16.73
N LEU A 201 26.39 33.73 17.43
CA LEU A 201 25.15 33.16 16.91
C LEU A 201 24.02 34.21 16.78
N ALA A 202 23.98 35.19 17.68
CA ALA A 202 22.99 36.27 17.64
C ALA A 202 23.21 37.24 16.47
N ALA A 203 24.47 37.51 16.12
CA ALA A 203 24.81 38.38 14.99
C ALA A 203 24.49 37.71 13.63
N VAL A 204 24.72 36.40 13.52
CA VAL A 204 24.41 35.64 12.31
C VAL A 204 22.90 35.46 12.12
N LEU A 205 22.13 35.26 13.20
CA LEU A 205 20.66 35.19 13.13
C LEU A 205 20.03 36.52 12.67
N ALA A 206 20.53 37.66 13.16
CA ALA A 206 20.00 38.97 12.80
C ALA A 206 20.24 39.30 11.31
N ILE A 207 21.42 38.95 10.79
CA ILE A 207 21.76 39.13 9.37
C ILE A 207 20.94 38.17 8.48
N ALA A 208 20.72 36.93 8.91
CA ALA A 208 19.90 35.96 8.19
C ALA A 208 18.41 36.37 8.10
N VAL A 209 17.85 36.98 9.15
CA VAL A 209 16.46 37.47 9.15
C VAL A 209 16.28 38.69 8.25
N ILE A 210 17.27 39.60 8.20
CA ILE A 210 17.24 40.78 7.32
C ILE A 210 17.39 40.38 5.85
N LEU A 211 18.28 39.41 5.54
CA LEU A 211 18.44 38.87 4.20
C LEU A 211 17.24 38.02 3.74
N ALA A 212 16.60 37.28 4.66
CA ALA A 212 15.37 36.54 4.38
C ALA A 212 14.16 37.47 4.13
N GLY A 213 14.06 38.58 4.87
CA GLY A 213 13.01 39.58 4.67
C GLY A 213 13.14 40.35 3.34
N ALA A 214 14.37 40.73 2.97
CA ALA A 214 14.65 41.39 1.69
C ALA A 214 14.47 40.42 0.50
N GLY A 215 14.83 39.14 0.66
CA GLY A 215 14.60 38.09 -0.34
C GLY A 215 13.12 37.76 -0.55
N ALA A 216 12.32 37.70 0.53
CA ALA A 216 10.88 37.45 0.45
C ALA A 216 10.12 38.59 -0.25
N TRP A 217 10.52 39.85 -0.02
CA TRP A 217 9.91 41.01 -0.67
C TRP A 217 10.24 41.13 -2.16
N TRP A 218 11.45 40.71 -2.57
CA TRP A 218 11.86 40.68 -3.98
C TRP A 218 11.24 39.49 -4.74
N ALA A 219 11.13 38.33 -4.11
CA ALA A 219 10.52 37.12 -4.67
C ALA A 219 9.00 37.26 -4.91
N LEU A 220 8.28 38.03 -4.10
CA LEU A 220 6.83 38.24 -4.26
C LEU A 220 6.45 39.19 -5.42
N ARG A 221 7.41 39.83 -6.10
CA ARG A 221 7.11 40.87 -7.11
C ARG A 221 7.42 40.51 -8.57
N GLN A 222 8.07 39.39 -8.87
CA GLN A 222 8.74 39.21 -10.19
C GLN A 222 8.58 37.85 -10.90
N VAL A 223 7.74 36.89 -10.48
CA VAL A 223 7.68 35.60 -11.22
C VAL A 223 6.26 35.05 -11.36
N SER A 224 5.75 35.17 -12.59
CA SER A 224 4.72 34.29 -13.16
C SER A 224 5.35 32.94 -13.51
N LEU A 225 4.71 31.86 -13.09
CA LEU A 225 5.20 30.47 -13.06
C LEU A 225 5.45 29.85 -14.45
N PRO A 226 6.45 28.96 -14.55
CA PRO A 226 6.19 27.62 -15.03
C PRO A 226 6.55 26.59 -13.94
N MET A 227 5.57 25.81 -13.50
CA MET A 227 5.77 24.70 -12.58
C MET A 227 6.54 23.57 -13.29
N ILE A 228 7.76 23.29 -12.84
CA ILE A 228 8.36 21.97 -12.97
C ILE A 228 8.05 21.23 -11.67
N GLN A 229 7.09 20.31 -11.72
CA GLN A 229 6.88 19.32 -10.67
C GLN A 229 8.06 18.34 -10.68
N THR A 230 8.83 18.30 -9.60
CA THR A 230 9.73 17.18 -9.33
C THR A 230 8.84 16.00 -8.97
N ALA A 231 8.58 15.12 -9.93
CA ALA A 231 7.83 13.90 -9.73
C ALA A 231 8.61 12.99 -8.77
N ALA A 232 8.17 12.92 -7.51
CA ALA A 232 8.40 11.75 -6.69
C ALA A 232 7.80 10.56 -7.47
N THR A 233 8.65 9.62 -7.87
CA THR A 233 8.20 8.40 -8.53
C THR A 233 7.48 7.57 -7.47
N PRO A 234 6.19 7.24 -7.61
CA PRO A 234 5.59 6.27 -6.71
C PRO A 234 6.23 4.92 -7.00
N GLN A 235 6.99 4.39 -6.04
CA GLN A 235 7.34 2.97 -6.04
C GLN A 235 6.04 2.22 -5.78
N SER A 236 5.48 1.70 -6.86
CA SER A 236 4.40 0.76 -6.80
C SER A 236 4.88 -0.60 -6.34
N SER A 237 4.67 -0.87 -5.05
CA SER A 237 4.61 -2.22 -4.53
C SER A 237 3.24 -2.83 -4.88
N SER A 238 3.01 -3.10 -6.17
CA SER A 238 1.98 -4.05 -6.59
C SER A 238 2.61 -5.43 -6.70
N THR A 239 2.56 -6.18 -5.59
CA THR A 239 2.84 -7.63 -5.52
C THR A 239 1.80 -8.47 -6.29
N ASP A 240 1.12 -7.85 -7.25
CA ASP A 240 -0.03 -8.34 -7.96
C ASP A 240 0.29 -8.30 -9.45
N LEU A 241 0.57 -9.47 -10.03
CA LEU A 241 0.91 -9.63 -11.45
C LEU A 241 -0.29 -9.35 -12.38
N ARG A 242 -1.47 -9.10 -11.81
CA ARG A 242 -2.68 -8.74 -12.54
C ARG A 242 -2.50 -7.40 -13.26
N PRO A 243 -2.93 -7.26 -14.52
CA PRO A 243 -2.97 -5.98 -15.20
C PRO A 243 -3.69 -4.93 -14.34
N THR A 244 -3.11 -3.73 -14.25
CA THR A 244 -3.74 -2.57 -13.62
C THR A 244 -4.25 -1.61 -14.69
N LEU A 245 -5.49 -1.15 -14.52
CA LEU A 245 -6.23 -0.37 -15.51
C LEU A 245 -6.75 0.93 -14.89
N ALA A 246 -6.62 2.05 -15.60
CA ALA A 246 -7.37 3.27 -15.32
C ALA A 246 -8.32 3.58 -16.48
N VAL A 247 -9.57 3.95 -16.18
CA VAL A 247 -10.51 4.48 -17.17
C VAL A 247 -10.67 5.96 -16.91
N LEU A 248 -10.09 6.81 -17.75
CA LEU A 248 -10.17 8.25 -17.56
C LEU A 248 -11.59 8.77 -17.80
N PRO A 249 -12.00 9.88 -17.14
CA PRO A 249 -13.27 10.54 -17.41
C PRO A 249 -13.46 10.78 -18.91
N LEU A 250 -14.54 10.23 -19.47
CA LEU A 250 -14.86 10.44 -20.88
C LEU A 250 -15.06 11.92 -21.16
N VAL A 251 -14.45 12.42 -22.24
CA VAL A 251 -14.57 13.83 -22.62
C VAL A 251 -15.90 14.06 -23.31
N SER A 252 -16.78 14.87 -22.71
CA SER A 252 -18.00 15.36 -23.37
C SER A 252 -17.62 16.38 -24.45
N LEU A 253 -18.04 16.14 -25.69
CA LEU A 253 -17.83 17.03 -26.83
C LEU A 253 -19.04 17.94 -27.12
N ALA A 254 -20.01 18.01 -26.21
CA ALA A 254 -21.17 18.88 -26.31
C ALA A 254 -20.84 20.32 -25.89
N GLU A 255 -21.59 21.31 -26.38
CA GLU A 255 -21.46 22.70 -25.94
C GLU A 255 -22.07 22.89 -24.54
N GLY A 256 -21.23 23.15 -23.54
CA GLY A 256 -21.62 23.38 -22.14
C GLY A 256 -21.52 22.13 -21.24
N THR A 257 -21.67 22.33 -19.93
CA THR A 257 -21.46 21.28 -18.90
C THR A 257 -22.68 20.38 -18.65
N LYS A 258 -23.76 20.56 -19.43
CA LYS A 258 -25.06 19.93 -19.15
C LYS A 258 -25.01 18.41 -19.20
N ASP A 259 -24.13 17.83 -20.02
CA ASP A 259 -24.00 16.38 -20.19
C ASP A 259 -22.75 15.80 -19.49
N ASP A 260 -22.05 16.59 -18.66
CA ASP A 260 -20.87 16.11 -17.94
C ASP A 260 -21.21 14.95 -17.01
N TYR A 261 -22.36 15.03 -16.31
CA TYR A 261 -22.84 13.93 -15.44
C TYR A 261 -23.05 12.62 -16.22
N PHE A 262 -23.38 12.72 -17.50
CA PHE A 262 -23.63 11.55 -18.35
C PHE A 262 -22.30 10.89 -18.74
N ALA A 263 -21.32 11.69 -19.12
CA ALA A 263 -19.97 11.21 -19.42
C ALA A 263 -19.30 10.62 -18.17
N ASP A 264 -19.40 11.31 -17.03
CA ASP A 264 -18.89 10.85 -15.74
C ASP A 264 -19.59 9.55 -15.30
N GLY A 265 -20.93 9.53 -15.39
CA GLY A 265 -21.74 8.36 -15.01
C GLY A 265 -21.45 7.14 -15.88
N LEU A 266 -21.31 7.31 -17.20
CA LEU A 266 -20.89 6.22 -18.09
C LEU A 266 -19.47 5.75 -17.79
N THR A 267 -18.56 6.66 -17.43
CA THR A 267 -17.20 6.31 -16.99
C THR A 267 -17.25 5.44 -15.73
N GLU A 268 -18.01 5.87 -14.72
CA GLU A 268 -18.21 5.13 -13.46
C GLU A 268 -18.81 3.74 -13.71
N ASP A 269 -19.81 3.64 -14.58
CA ASP A 269 -20.44 2.37 -14.93
C ASP A 269 -19.48 1.42 -15.70
N ILE A 270 -18.60 1.94 -16.57
CA ILE A 270 -17.53 1.15 -17.20
C ILE A 270 -16.50 0.67 -16.17
N ILE A 271 -16.07 1.53 -15.25
CA ILE A 271 -15.15 1.17 -14.16
C ILE A 271 -15.76 0.07 -13.31
N SER A 272 -17.02 0.22 -12.91
CA SER A 272 -17.75 -0.75 -12.09
C SER A 272 -17.92 -2.09 -12.79
N ALA A 273 -18.25 -2.10 -14.08
CA ALA A 273 -18.37 -3.32 -14.87
C ALA A 273 -17.02 -4.04 -15.04
N LEU A 274 -15.94 -3.29 -15.27
CA LEU A 274 -14.58 -3.83 -15.38
C LEU A 274 -14.02 -4.32 -14.04
N GLY A 275 -14.42 -3.73 -12.91
CA GLY A 275 -13.99 -4.16 -11.57
C GLY A 275 -14.52 -5.54 -11.15
N ARG A 276 -15.48 -6.10 -11.90
CA ARG A 276 -16.03 -7.45 -11.66
C ARG A 276 -15.11 -8.58 -12.13
N PHE A 277 -14.10 -8.26 -12.91
CA PHE A 277 -13.14 -9.24 -13.42
C PHE A 277 -12.03 -9.46 -12.41
N SER A 278 -11.76 -10.73 -12.08
CA SER A 278 -10.78 -11.07 -11.06
C SER A 278 -9.33 -10.98 -11.56
N GLU A 279 -9.18 -11.00 -12.88
CA GLU A 279 -7.93 -11.16 -13.63
C GLU A 279 -7.13 -9.86 -13.71
N PHE A 280 -7.77 -8.71 -13.49
CA PHE A 280 -7.16 -7.38 -13.50
C PHE A 280 -7.77 -6.50 -12.41
N THR A 281 -7.07 -5.40 -12.08
CA THR A 281 -7.50 -4.43 -11.07
C THR A 281 -7.75 -3.09 -11.74
N VAL A 282 -8.87 -2.45 -11.43
CA VAL A 282 -9.26 -1.15 -11.99
C VAL A 282 -9.10 -0.07 -10.92
N ARG A 283 -8.47 1.05 -11.26
CA ARG A 283 -8.46 2.23 -10.38
C ARG A 283 -9.84 2.85 -10.36
N SER A 284 -10.27 3.25 -9.17
CA SER A 284 -11.62 3.76 -8.95
C SER A 284 -11.88 5.07 -9.69
N HIS A 285 -13.17 5.42 -9.85
CA HIS A 285 -13.60 6.70 -10.41
C HIS A 285 -12.96 7.90 -9.69
N ASN A 286 -12.87 7.86 -8.36
CA ASN A 286 -12.26 8.93 -7.56
C ASN A 286 -10.76 9.12 -7.87
N ALA A 287 -10.03 8.03 -8.09
CA ALA A 287 -8.61 8.06 -8.43
C ALA A 287 -8.33 8.81 -9.75
N VAL A 288 -9.20 8.59 -10.74
CA VAL A 288 -9.04 9.12 -12.11
C VAL A 288 -9.72 10.47 -12.31
N PHE A 289 -10.65 10.88 -11.42
CA PHE A 289 -11.42 12.11 -11.56
C PHE A 289 -10.55 13.37 -11.60
N SER A 290 -9.38 13.33 -10.97
CA SER A 290 -8.39 14.43 -11.02
C SER A 290 -7.87 14.74 -12.43
N TYR A 291 -8.07 13.83 -13.39
CA TYR A 291 -7.75 14.01 -14.81
C TYR A 291 -8.91 14.60 -15.63
N LYS A 292 -10.07 14.86 -15.03
CA LYS A 292 -11.21 15.47 -15.73
C LYS A 292 -10.82 16.83 -16.32
N GLY A 293 -11.14 17.02 -17.60
CA GLY A 293 -10.81 18.24 -18.35
C GLY A 293 -9.31 18.40 -18.66
N LYS A 294 -8.48 17.39 -18.36
CA LYS A 294 -7.06 17.35 -18.72
C LYS A 294 -6.84 16.38 -19.87
N ASN A 295 -5.73 16.56 -20.60
CA ASN A 295 -5.26 15.65 -21.65
C ASN A 295 -3.89 15.07 -21.27
N PRO A 296 -3.81 14.25 -20.20
CA PRO A 296 -2.55 13.68 -19.75
C PRO A 296 -2.01 12.68 -20.78
N ARG A 297 -0.69 12.50 -20.81
CA ARG A 297 -0.12 11.39 -21.60
C ARG A 297 -0.34 10.06 -20.87
N PRO A 298 -0.58 8.94 -21.57
CA PRO A 298 -0.77 7.64 -20.91
C PRO A 298 0.40 7.22 -20.01
N GLU A 299 1.62 7.61 -20.35
CA GLU A 299 2.83 7.41 -19.53
C GLU A 299 2.77 8.13 -18.17
N GLU A 300 2.20 9.34 -18.16
CA GLU A 300 2.02 10.15 -16.96
C GLU A 300 0.99 9.49 -16.04
N VAL A 301 -0.18 9.16 -16.58
CA VAL A 301 -1.23 8.44 -15.85
C VAL A 301 -0.73 7.11 -15.31
N GLY A 302 0.02 6.36 -16.12
CA GLY A 302 0.57 5.05 -15.75
C GLY A 302 1.51 5.12 -14.56
N ARG A 303 2.33 6.17 -14.48
CA ARG A 303 3.21 6.41 -13.34
C ARG A 303 2.43 6.94 -12.14
N ASP A 304 1.60 7.96 -12.33
CA ASP A 304 0.91 8.66 -11.24
C ASP A 304 -0.08 7.76 -10.50
N LEU A 305 -0.80 6.90 -11.25
CA LEU A 305 -1.80 5.97 -10.70
C LEU A 305 -1.30 4.54 -10.58
N ASP A 306 -0.03 4.26 -10.90
CA ASP A 306 0.51 2.90 -10.99
C ASP A 306 -0.40 1.97 -11.81
N VAL A 307 -0.61 2.33 -13.08
CA VAL A 307 -1.42 1.54 -14.00
C VAL A 307 -0.66 1.16 -15.26
N ARG A 308 -0.82 -0.09 -15.68
CA ARG A 308 -0.22 -0.61 -16.91
C ARG A 308 -0.98 -0.19 -18.16
N TYR A 309 -2.29 0.01 -18.03
CA TYR A 309 -3.18 0.33 -19.13
C TYR A 309 -4.07 1.52 -18.80
N VAL A 310 -4.33 2.35 -19.81
CA VAL A 310 -5.18 3.53 -19.70
C VAL A 310 -6.26 3.44 -20.78
N VAL A 311 -7.51 3.61 -20.37
CA VAL A 311 -8.65 3.76 -21.26
C VAL A 311 -8.99 5.24 -21.35
N GLU A 312 -9.00 5.76 -22.56
CA GLU A 312 -9.39 7.12 -22.86
C GLU A 312 -10.58 7.10 -23.79
N GLY A 313 -11.42 8.13 -23.73
CA GLY A 313 -12.52 8.22 -24.67
C GLY A 313 -13.22 9.56 -24.66
N SER A 314 -14.15 9.69 -25.59
CA SER A 314 -15.01 10.85 -25.71
C SER A 314 -16.43 10.42 -26.01
N ILE A 315 -17.36 11.27 -25.62
CA ILE A 315 -18.78 11.09 -25.88
C ILE A 315 -19.37 12.34 -26.50
N ARG A 316 -20.23 12.14 -27.49
CA ARG A 316 -21.06 13.19 -28.06
C ARG A 316 -22.50 12.69 -28.11
N ARG A 317 -23.36 13.35 -27.34
CA ARG A 317 -24.78 13.05 -27.28
C ARG A 317 -25.55 14.06 -28.14
N SER A 318 -26.50 13.55 -28.91
CA SER A 318 -27.59 14.31 -29.52
C SER A 318 -28.92 13.61 -29.16
N PRO A 319 -30.07 14.23 -29.44
CA PRO A 319 -31.37 13.61 -29.15
C PRO A 319 -31.54 12.23 -29.80
N ASP A 320 -31.00 12.05 -31.00
CA ASP A 320 -31.22 10.83 -31.81
C ASP A 320 -30.01 9.89 -31.84
N ARG A 321 -28.81 10.36 -31.47
CA ARG A 321 -27.56 9.61 -31.61
C ARG A 321 -26.62 9.83 -30.45
N VAL A 322 -25.90 8.77 -30.07
CA VAL A 322 -24.79 8.82 -29.13
C VAL A 322 -23.56 8.28 -29.83
N ARG A 323 -22.52 9.12 -29.92
CA ARG A 323 -21.22 8.74 -30.45
C ARG A 323 -20.23 8.56 -29.31
N ILE A 324 -19.62 7.39 -29.25
CA ILE A 324 -18.62 7.06 -28.23
C ILE A 324 -17.36 6.60 -28.93
N SER A 325 -16.23 7.23 -28.62
CA SER A 325 -14.92 6.80 -29.05
C SER A 325 -14.16 6.31 -27.84
N VAL A 326 -13.64 5.08 -27.88
CA VAL A 326 -12.83 4.52 -26.79
C VAL A 326 -11.52 3.99 -27.35
N ARG A 327 -10.45 4.15 -26.58
CA ARG A 327 -9.14 3.56 -26.85
C ARG A 327 -8.55 2.97 -25.57
N LEU A 328 -7.87 1.85 -25.71
CA LEU A 328 -7.08 1.19 -24.67
C LEU A 328 -5.61 1.26 -25.07
N THR A 329 -4.80 1.89 -24.24
CA THR A 329 -3.39 2.14 -24.49
C THR A 329 -2.56 1.52 -23.38
N ALA A 330 -1.46 0.85 -23.72
CA ALA A 330 -0.45 0.48 -22.74
C ALA A 330 0.33 1.75 -22.33
N ALA A 331 0.33 2.06 -21.03
CA ALA A 331 0.95 3.28 -20.52
C ALA A 331 2.44 3.34 -20.85
N ALA A 332 3.15 2.21 -20.70
CA ALA A 332 4.55 2.10 -21.10
C ALA A 332 4.69 2.13 -22.64
N GLY A 333 5.43 3.12 -23.14
CA GLY A 333 5.73 3.28 -24.56
C GLY A 333 4.53 3.70 -25.42
N ASN A 334 3.42 4.10 -24.81
CA ASN A 334 2.23 4.64 -25.49
C ASN A 334 1.71 3.75 -26.64
N VAL A 335 1.65 2.44 -26.41
CA VAL A 335 1.26 1.46 -27.44
C VAL A 335 -0.25 1.24 -27.43
N LEU A 336 -0.93 1.67 -28.49
CA LEU A 336 -2.37 1.41 -28.70
C LEU A 336 -2.63 -0.11 -28.79
N ARG A 337 -3.53 -0.61 -27.95
CA ARG A 337 -3.95 -2.02 -27.94
C ARG A 337 -5.26 -2.26 -28.66
N TRP A 338 -6.20 -1.34 -28.47
CA TRP A 338 -7.53 -1.41 -29.05
C TRP A 338 -8.13 -0.01 -29.16
N SER A 339 -8.92 0.24 -30.20
CA SER A 339 -9.75 1.42 -30.31
C SER A 339 -11.01 1.08 -31.10
N GLU A 340 -12.13 1.70 -30.74
CA GLU A 340 -13.41 1.50 -31.39
C GLU A 340 -14.23 2.79 -31.37
N ASN A 341 -15.07 2.97 -32.40
CA ASN A 341 -16.00 4.08 -32.50
C ASN A 341 -17.41 3.54 -32.67
N TYR A 342 -18.31 3.96 -31.78
CA TYR A 342 -19.71 3.60 -31.81
C TYR A 342 -20.54 4.83 -32.21
N ASP A 343 -21.54 4.61 -33.05
CA ASP A 343 -22.54 5.61 -33.42
C ASP A 343 -23.92 4.93 -33.40
N VAL A 344 -24.59 5.03 -32.25
CA VAL A 344 -25.79 4.25 -31.92
C VAL A 344 -26.96 5.14 -31.50
N ALA A 345 -28.17 4.59 -31.48
CA ALA A 345 -29.31 5.27 -30.86
C ALA A 345 -29.16 5.30 -29.31
N PRO A 346 -29.74 6.27 -28.59
CA PRO A 346 -29.59 6.39 -27.14
C PRO A 346 -29.98 5.12 -26.35
N ASN A 347 -30.98 4.38 -26.81
CA ASN A 347 -31.44 3.13 -26.17
C ASN A 347 -30.50 1.93 -26.41
N GLU A 348 -29.58 2.01 -27.37
CA GLU A 348 -28.60 0.97 -27.66
C GLU A 348 -27.29 1.16 -26.86
N ILE A 349 -27.17 2.26 -26.09
CA ILE A 349 -25.93 2.58 -25.35
C ILE A 349 -25.51 1.48 -24.37
N PHE A 350 -26.46 0.75 -23.81
CA PHE A 350 -26.16 -0.35 -22.88
C PHE A 350 -25.42 -1.50 -23.58
N SER A 351 -25.77 -1.79 -24.84
CA SER A 351 -25.05 -2.78 -25.64
C SER A 351 -23.62 -2.32 -25.97
N VAL A 352 -23.42 -1.01 -26.14
CA VAL A 352 -22.09 -0.41 -26.35
C VAL A 352 -21.25 -0.52 -25.09
N GLN A 353 -21.82 -0.25 -23.91
CA GLN A 353 -21.12 -0.42 -22.64
C GLN A 353 -20.68 -1.88 -22.42
N ASP A 354 -21.55 -2.83 -22.69
CA ASP A 354 -21.25 -4.27 -22.62
C ASP A 354 -20.15 -4.68 -23.60
N ASP A 355 -20.17 -4.17 -24.84
CA ASP A 355 -19.13 -4.44 -25.83
C ASP A 355 -17.78 -3.83 -25.43
N ILE A 356 -17.76 -2.57 -24.96
CA ILE A 356 -16.55 -1.92 -24.44
C ILE A 356 -15.94 -2.75 -23.31
N THR A 357 -16.74 -3.13 -22.32
CA THR A 357 -16.30 -3.92 -21.16
C THR A 357 -15.73 -5.27 -21.61
N ARG A 358 -16.45 -5.99 -22.49
CA ARG A 358 -16.04 -7.29 -23.03
C ARG A 358 -14.74 -7.21 -23.84
N ARG A 359 -14.59 -6.20 -24.69
CA ARG A 359 -13.40 -6.02 -25.54
C ARG A 359 -12.18 -5.64 -24.72
N ILE A 360 -12.33 -4.75 -23.74
CA ILE A 360 -11.24 -4.40 -22.81
C ILE A 360 -10.83 -5.65 -22.03
N ALA A 361 -11.79 -6.34 -21.40
CA ALA A 361 -11.51 -7.56 -20.65
C ALA A 361 -10.82 -8.60 -21.54
N GLY A 362 -11.33 -8.86 -22.75
CA GLY A 362 -10.74 -9.80 -23.71
C GLY A 362 -9.35 -9.42 -24.21
N THR A 363 -9.00 -8.13 -24.20
CA THR A 363 -7.66 -7.66 -24.55
C THR A 363 -6.67 -7.84 -23.40
N LEU A 364 -7.12 -7.71 -22.15
CA LEU A 364 -6.27 -7.72 -20.95
C LEU A 364 -6.15 -9.10 -20.31
N ALA A 365 -7.21 -9.90 -20.32
CA ALA A 365 -7.25 -11.20 -19.68
C ALA A 365 -6.77 -12.30 -20.64
N SER A 366 -5.82 -13.13 -20.18
CA SER A 366 -5.30 -14.25 -20.98
C SER A 366 -6.31 -15.39 -21.19
N ARG A 367 -7.32 -15.48 -20.32
CA ARG A 367 -8.47 -16.40 -20.40
C ARG A 367 -9.67 -15.72 -19.74
N LEU A 368 -10.78 -15.61 -20.47
CA LEU A 368 -12.09 -15.27 -19.92
C LEU A 368 -13.02 -16.44 -20.14
N THR A 369 -13.68 -16.88 -19.08
CA THR A 369 -14.74 -17.88 -19.18
C THR A 369 -16.06 -17.21 -19.60
N SER A 370 -16.94 -17.95 -20.27
CA SER A 370 -18.28 -17.47 -20.58
C SER A 370 -19.10 -17.16 -19.32
N LEU A 371 -18.77 -17.78 -18.19
CA LEU A 371 -19.39 -17.54 -16.89
C LEU A 371 -18.96 -16.21 -16.28
N GLU A 372 -17.68 -15.83 -16.39
CA GLU A 372 -17.20 -14.49 -15.95
C GLU A 372 -17.84 -13.38 -16.78
N LEU A 373 -17.92 -13.56 -18.09
CA LEU A 373 -18.60 -12.61 -18.98
C LEU A 373 -20.09 -12.45 -18.63
N ALA A 374 -20.78 -13.56 -18.34
CA ALA A 374 -22.19 -13.52 -17.93
C ALA A 374 -22.40 -12.90 -16.55
N LYS A 375 -21.46 -13.09 -15.61
CA LYS A 375 -21.48 -12.44 -14.28
C LYS A 375 -21.13 -10.96 -14.34
N ALA A 376 -20.31 -10.54 -15.30
CA ALA A 376 -19.93 -9.15 -15.47
C ALA A 376 -21.05 -8.30 -16.09
N SER A 377 -21.90 -8.88 -16.95
CA SER A 377 -23.04 -8.19 -17.54
C SER A 377 -24.12 -7.86 -16.49
N THR A 378 -24.37 -6.57 -16.27
CA THR A 378 -25.56 -6.09 -15.54
C THR A 378 -26.80 -6.30 -16.38
N LYS A 379 -27.97 -6.48 -15.74
CA LYS A 379 -29.23 -6.29 -16.44
C LYS A 379 -29.34 -4.80 -16.82
N PRO A 380 -29.34 -4.46 -18.12
CA PRO A 380 -29.50 -3.07 -18.52
C PRO A 380 -30.90 -2.58 -18.15
N PRO A 381 -31.09 -1.28 -17.88
CA PRO A 381 -32.42 -0.72 -17.68
C PRO A 381 -33.25 -0.87 -18.96
N SER A 382 -34.54 -1.09 -18.79
CA SER A 382 -35.52 -1.07 -19.89
C SER A 382 -35.88 0.34 -20.33
N SER A 383 -35.49 1.36 -19.55
CA SER A 383 -35.78 2.77 -19.80
C SER A 383 -34.53 3.63 -19.76
N MET A 384 -34.25 4.30 -20.88
CA MET A 384 -33.18 5.30 -20.98
C MET A 384 -33.44 6.51 -20.07
N GLU A 385 -34.70 6.84 -19.80
CA GLU A 385 -35.06 7.92 -18.88
C GLU A 385 -34.77 7.53 -17.42
N ALA A 386 -35.08 6.29 -17.03
CA ALA A 386 -34.74 5.79 -15.70
C ALA A 386 -33.21 5.77 -15.48
N TYR A 387 -32.45 5.40 -16.51
CA TYR A 387 -30.99 5.46 -16.52
C TYR A 387 -30.47 6.89 -16.29
N ASP A 388 -30.96 7.86 -17.07
CA ASP A 388 -30.57 9.27 -16.98
C ASP A 388 -30.86 9.85 -15.59
N LEU A 389 -32.01 9.52 -14.99
CA LEU A 389 -32.37 9.90 -13.62
C LEU A 389 -31.42 9.32 -12.58
N VAL A 390 -31.02 8.04 -12.71
CA VAL A 390 -30.07 7.40 -11.79
C VAL A 390 -28.69 8.08 -11.86
N LEU A 391 -28.19 8.39 -13.06
CA LEU A 391 -26.90 9.07 -13.20
C LEU A 391 -26.90 10.46 -12.54
N ARG A 392 -27.97 11.25 -12.74
CA ARG A 392 -28.14 12.54 -12.06
C ARG A 392 -28.26 12.40 -10.54
N GLY A 393 -28.95 11.36 -10.08
CA GLY A 393 -29.06 11.04 -8.65
C GLY A 393 -27.69 10.72 -8.03
N ARG A 394 -26.83 9.97 -8.73
CA ARG A 394 -25.46 9.67 -8.29
C ARG A 394 -24.57 10.91 -8.23
N ASP A 395 -24.59 11.77 -9.25
CA ASP A 395 -23.88 13.07 -9.22
C ASP A 395 -24.29 13.90 -8.00
N LEU A 396 -25.58 13.93 -7.66
CA LEU A 396 -26.07 14.61 -6.47
C LEU A 396 -25.61 13.95 -5.17
N LEU A 397 -25.55 12.62 -5.10
CA LEU A 397 -25.04 11.90 -3.93
C LEU A 397 -23.55 12.18 -3.66
N GLY A 398 -22.76 12.48 -4.69
CA GLY A 398 -21.38 12.95 -4.53
C GLY A 398 -21.27 14.29 -3.79
N ARG A 399 -22.37 15.05 -3.69
CA ARG A 399 -22.43 16.33 -2.96
C ARG A 399 -23.01 16.10 -1.57
N VAL A 400 -22.15 16.08 -0.56
CA VAL A 400 -22.54 15.78 0.83
C VAL A 400 -23.27 16.96 1.49
N ASN A 401 -24.53 17.22 1.08
CA ASN A 401 -25.43 18.17 1.72
C ASN A 401 -26.90 17.73 1.66
N ARG A 402 -27.71 18.25 2.60
CA ARG A 402 -29.11 17.86 2.78
C ARG A 402 -29.99 18.11 1.54
N SER A 403 -29.75 19.21 0.82
CA SER A 403 -30.54 19.58 -0.36
C SER A 403 -30.28 18.63 -1.53
N ALA A 404 -29.00 18.33 -1.81
CA ALA A 404 -28.62 17.38 -2.84
C ALA A 404 -29.16 15.96 -2.54
N ASN A 405 -29.09 15.51 -1.28
CA ASN A 405 -29.65 14.22 -0.87
C ASN A 405 -31.18 14.14 -1.07
N SER A 406 -31.90 15.23 -0.81
CA SER A 406 -33.34 15.33 -1.07
C SER A 406 -33.68 15.33 -2.57
N GLN A 407 -32.89 16.04 -3.38
CA GLN A 407 -33.06 16.03 -4.84
C GLN A 407 -32.75 14.65 -5.44
N ALA A 408 -31.70 13.98 -4.96
CA ALA A 408 -31.34 12.63 -5.38
C ALA A 408 -32.47 11.62 -5.07
N ARG A 409 -33.09 11.73 -3.88
CA ARG A 409 -34.27 10.93 -3.51
C ARG A 409 -35.36 10.98 -4.58
N ALA A 410 -35.78 12.19 -4.95
CA ALA A 410 -36.86 12.38 -5.92
C ALA A 410 -36.53 11.79 -7.31
N LEU A 411 -35.26 11.85 -7.71
CA LEU A 411 -34.81 11.25 -8.97
C LEU A 411 -34.85 9.72 -8.91
N PHE A 412 -34.38 9.10 -7.83
CA PHE A 412 -34.40 7.64 -7.68
C PHE A 412 -35.81 7.08 -7.55
N GLU A 413 -36.70 7.76 -6.82
CA GLU A 413 -38.12 7.39 -6.72
C GLU A 413 -38.80 7.43 -8.09
N ARG A 414 -38.54 8.47 -8.89
CA ARG A 414 -39.05 8.55 -10.27
C ARG A 414 -38.46 7.45 -11.17
N ALA A 415 -37.16 7.16 -11.04
CA ALA A 415 -36.51 6.09 -11.79
C ALA A 415 -37.13 4.72 -11.47
N MET A 416 -37.41 4.43 -10.19
CA MET A 416 -38.13 3.22 -9.76
C MET A 416 -39.56 3.14 -10.31
N GLY A 417 -40.25 4.28 -10.44
CA GLY A 417 -41.57 4.33 -11.06
C GLY A 417 -41.55 4.04 -12.56
N LEU A 418 -40.50 4.47 -13.26
CA LEU A 418 -40.33 4.22 -14.70
C LEU A 418 -39.82 2.81 -15.00
N ASP A 419 -38.95 2.27 -14.15
CA ASP A 419 -38.39 0.93 -14.29
C ASP A 419 -38.29 0.22 -12.93
N PRO A 420 -39.34 -0.50 -12.50
CA PRO A 420 -39.34 -1.26 -11.26
C PRO A 420 -38.33 -2.44 -11.22
N GLY A 421 -37.75 -2.80 -12.37
CA GLY A 421 -36.73 -3.84 -12.50
C GLY A 421 -35.31 -3.32 -12.32
N TYR A 422 -35.11 -1.99 -12.24
CA TYR A 422 -33.79 -1.38 -12.29
C TYR A 422 -33.13 -1.27 -10.92
N ALA A 423 -32.37 -2.31 -10.53
CA ALA A 423 -31.71 -2.42 -9.22
C ALA A 423 -30.88 -1.19 -8.79
N PRO A 424 -30.11 -0.51 -9.68
CA PRO A 424 -29.38 0.71 -9.33
C PRO A 424 -30.23 1.85 -8.74
N ALA A 425 -31.51 1.97 -9.12
CA ALA A 425 -32.39 2.98 -8.54
C ALA A 425 -32.70 2.71 -7.06
N TYR A 426 -32.92 1.44 -6.71
CA TYR A 426 -33.10 0.99 -5.33
C TYR A 426 -31.84 1.18 -4.50
N VAL A 427 -30.66 0.86 -5.06
CA VAL A 427 -29.36 1.10 -4.40
C VAL A 427 -29.16 2.59 -4.13
N GLY A 428 -29.43 3.44 -5.12
CA GLY A 428 -29.33 4.90 -4.99
C GLY A 428 -30.23 5.46 -3.89
N LEU A 429 -31.50 5.04 -3.86
CA LEU A 429 -32.43 5.45 -2.80
C LEU A 429 -32.02 4.92 -1.41
N GLY A 430 -31.49 3.70 -1.34
CA GLY A 430 -30.96 3.16 -0.08
C GLY A 430 -29.76 3.97 0.42
N ARG A 431 -28.86 4.40 -0.47
CA ARG A 431 -27.75 5.30 -0.13
C ARG A 431 -28.24 6.66 0.36
N VAL A 432 -29.33 7.20 -0.20
CA VAL A 432 -29.97 8.43 0.30
C VAL A 432 -30.43 8.27 1.75
N GLU A 433 -31.04 7.14 2.10
CA GLU A 433 -31.48 6.83 3.47
C GLU A 433 -30.26 6.69 4.41
N LEU A 434 -29.25 5.93 4.00
CA LEU A 434 -28.05 5.71 4.79
C LEU A 434 -27.29 7.03 5.03
N ASN A 435 -27.12 7.86 4.00
CA ASN A 435 -26.51 9.19 4.13
C ASN A 435 -27.31 10.09 5.08
N ALA A 436 -28.65 10.02 5.03
CA ALA A 436 -29.48 10.80 5.96
C ALA A 436 -29.25 10.38 7.42
N VAL A 437 -29.01 9.10 7.69
CA VAL A 437 -28.62 8.60 9.02
C VAL A 437 -27.22 9.08 9.40
N MET A 438 -26.22 8.83 8.55
CA MET A 438 -24.82 9.16 8.83
C MET A 438 -24.59 10.65 9.08
N GLN A 439 -25.31 11.51 8.37
CA GLN A 439 -25.18 12.96 8.45
C GLN A 439 -26.17 13.61 9.43
N GLY A 440 -27.00 12.82 10.12
CA GLY A 440 -28.00 13.34 11.07
C GLY A 440 -29.10 14.20 10.40
N TRP A 441 -29.43 13.93 9.14
CA TRP A 441 -30.48 14.67 8.41
C TRP A 441 -31.89 14.10 8.59
N THR A 442 -32.01 12.88 9.12
CA THR A 442 -33.27 12.23 9.47
C THR A 442 -33.60 12.40 10.96
N ALA A 443 -34.88 12.60 11.27
CA ALA A 443 -35.38 12.63 12.64
C ALA A 443 -35.66 11.22 13.19
N ASP A 444 -35.78 10.23 12.29
CA ASP A 444 -36.01 8.81 12.62
C ASP A 444 -34.93 7.96 11.92
N PRO A 445 -33.77 7.76 12.57
CA PRO A 445 -32.69 6.95 12.02
C PRO A 445 -33.08 5.48 11.84
N GLU A 446 -33.84 4.92 12.77
CA GLU A 446 -34.21 3.50 12.76
C GLU A 446 -35.10 3.19 11.55
N ALA A 447 -36.15 3.98 11.32
CA ALA A 447 -37.00 3.78 10.15
C ALA A 447 -36.24 4.03 8.83
N ALA A 448 -35.26 4.92 8.82
CA ALA A 448 -34.40 5.13 7.64
C ALA A 448 -33.50 3.91 7.35
N LEU A 449 -32.91 3.30 8.38
CA LEU A 449 -32.14 2.07 8.24
C LEU A 449 -33.01 0.90 7.76
N GLN A 450 -34.24 0.76 8.28
CA GLN A 450 -35.18 -0.28 7.83
C GLN A 450 -35.56 -0.11 6.35
N ARG A 451 -35.77 1.14 5.90
CA ARG A 451 -35.98 1.43 4.48
C ARG A 451 -34.75 1.11 3.65
N ALA A 452 -33.55 1.46 4.12
CA ALA A 452 -32.30 1.14 3.42
C ALA A 452 -32.09 -0.38 3.28
N GLU A 453 -32.38 -1.16 4.34
CA GLU A 453 -32.33 -2.62 4.31
C GLU A 453 -33.32 -3.20 3.29
N ALA A 454 -34.59 -2.78 3.33
CA ALA A 454 -35.61 -3.25 2.39
C ALA A 454 -35.25 -2.93 0.93
N LEU A 455 -34.68 -1.76 0.67
CA LEU A 455 -34.21 -1.35 -0.65
C LEU A 455 -33.01 -2.19 -1.12
N GLY A 456 -32.05 -2.46 -0.23
CA GLY A 456 -30.90 -3.32 -0.52
C GLY A 456 -31.32 -4.76 -0.83
N GLN A 457 -32.21 -5.35 0.00
CA GLN A 457 -32.76 -6.69 -0.24
C GLN A 457 -33.53 -6.76 -1.56
N LYS A 458 -34.33 -5.72 -1.88
CA LYS A 458 -35.03 -5.63 -3.16
C LYS A 458 -34.05 -5.56 -4.33
N ALA A 459 -32.98 -4.78 -4.21
CA ALA A 459 -31.95 -4.67 -5.24
C ALA A 459 -31.25 -6.02 -5.50
N ILE A 460 -30.90 -6.77 -4.46
CA ILE A 460 -30.34 -8.13 -4.59
C ILE A 460 -31.33 -9.09 -5.25
N ALA A 461 -32.61 -9.01 -4.90
CA ALA A 461 -33.65 -9.84 -5.53
C ALA A 461 -33.82 -9.56 -7.03
N LEU A 462 -33.55 -8.32 -7.48
CA LEU A 462 -33.58 -7.93 -8.89
C LEU A 462 -32.28 -8.34 -9.62
N ASP A 463 -31.13 -8.13 -8.96
CA ASP A 463 -29.79 -8.44 -9.43
C ASP A 463 -28.89 -8.91 -8.28
N SER A 464 -28.74 -10.24 -8.14
CA SER A 464 -27.88 -10.88 -7.13
C SER A 464 -26.38 -10.69 -7.37
N THR A 465 -25.98 -10.06 -8.47
CA THR A 465 -24.59 -9.74 -8.80
C THR A 465 -24.24 -8.27 -8.53
N SER A 466 -25.18 -7.50 -7.97
CA SER A 466 -25.00 -6.10 -7.64
C SER A 466 -24.10 -5.91 -6.40
N ALA A 467 -22.80 -5.69 -6.63
CA ALA A 467 -21.85 -5.34 -5.56
C ALA A 467 -22.33 -4.13 -4.73
N GLY A 468 -22.91 -3.11 -5.38
CA GLY A 468 -23.44 -1.93 -4.70
C GLY A 468 -24.63 -2.21 -3.79
N ALA A 469 -25.44 -3.24 -4.08
CA ALA A 469 -26.56 -3.65 -3.22
C ALA A 469 -26.06 -4.37 -1.96
N HIS A 470 -25.08 -5.28 -2.12
CA HIS A 470 -24.40 -5.92 -1.00
C HIS A 470 -23.66 -4.88 -0.12
N ALA A 471 -22.95 -3.92 -0.72
CA ALA A 471 -22.29 -2.84 0.02
C ALA A 471 -23.29 -1.96 0.79
N LEU A 472 -24.48 -1.68 0.22
CA LEU A 472 -25.55 -0.96 0.90
C LEU A 472 -26.04 -1.73 2.14
N LEU A 473 -26.33 -3.03 2.00
CA LEU A 473 -26.76 -3.85 3.15
C LEU A 473 -25.68 -3.95 4.21
N GLY A 474 -24.43 -4.20 3.82
CA GLY A 474 -23.31 -4.20 4.75
C GLY A 474 -23.18 -2.87 5.51
N GLY A 475 -23.33 -1.74 4.81
CA GLY A 475 -23.32 -0.42 5.41
C GLY A 475 -24.46 -0.21 6.42
N THR A 476 -25.65 -0.72 6.11
CA THR A 476 -26.80 -0.71 7.02
C THR A 476 -26.56 -1.61 8.24
N TYR A 477 -26.03 -2.82 8.06
CA TYR A 477 -25.75 -3.76 9.16
C TYR A 477 -24.66 -3.26 10.12
N ILE A 478 -23.65 -2.55 9.63
CA ILE A 478 -22.68 -1.84 10.48
C ILE A 478 -23.40 -0.86 11.41
N ARG A 479 -24.44 -0.16 10.94
CA ARG A 479 -25.22 0.80 11.76
C ARG A 479 -26.13 0.13 12.76
N TYR A 480 -26.57 -1.10 12.50
CA TYR A 480 -27.23 -1.95 13.49
C TYR A 480 -26.27 -2.58 14.50
N ALA A 481 -24.95 -2.39 14.33
CA ALA A 481 -23.91 -3.13 15.04
C ALA A 481 -24.02 -4.67 14.87
N ASP A 482 -24.63 -5.11 13.78
CA ASP A 482 -24.72 -6.51 13.38
C ASP A 482 -23.54 -6.84 12.45
N TYR A 483 -22.36 -6.98 13.07
CA TYR A 483 -21.11 -7.10 12.33
C TYR A 483 -20.99 -8.41 11.56
N ASP A 484 -21.65 -9.48 12.01
CA ASP A 484 -21.63 -10.77 11.32
C ASP A 484 -22.30 -10.64 9.94
N ARG A 485 -23.54 -10.13 9.89
CA ARG A 485 -24.22 -9.87 8.61
C ARG A 485 -23.50 -8.80 7.80
N ALA A 486 -22.94 -7.78 8.44
CA ALA A 486 -22.17 -6.76 7.73
C ALA A 486 -20.94 -7.34 7.02
N LEU A 487 -20.21 -8.25 7.67
CA LEU A 487 -19.03 -8.89 7.10
C LEU A 487 -19.40 -9.79 5.92
N ASP A 488 -20.48 -10.57 6.03
CA ASP A 488 -20.96 -11.42 4.94
C ASP A 488 -21.31 -10.60 3.70
N GLU A 489 -22.07 -9.52 3.87
CA GLU A 489 -22.46 -8.62 2.78
C GLU A 489 -21.26 -7.86 2.19
N MET A 490 -20.35 -7.35 3.03
CA MET A 490 -19.17 -6.61 2.55
C MET A 490 -18.16 -7.52 1.83
N ARG A 491 -17.93 -8.73 2.33
CA ARG A 491 -17.11 -9.74 1.61
C ARG A 491 -17.73 -10.05 0.26
N ARG A 492 -19.06 -10.23 0.22
CA ARG A 492 -19.75 -10.49 -1.04
C ARG A 492 -19.64 -9.33 -2.03
N ALA A 493 -19.72 -8.08 -1.56
CA ALA A 493 -19.51 -6.91 -2.39
C ALA A 493 -18.11 -6.89 -3.01
N VAL A 494 -17.07 -7.16 -2.22
CA VAL A 494 -15.67 -7.23 -2.68
C VAL A 494 -15.42 -8.42 -3.63
N GLU A 495 -16.06 -9.57 -3.39
CA GLU A 495 -16.01 -10.71 -4.32
C GLU A 495 -16.63 -10.39 -5.69
N LEU A 496 -17.73 -9.63 -5.70
CA LEU A 496 -18.44 -9.25 -6.92
C LEU A 496 -17.74 -8.11 -7.67
N ASN A 497 -17.07 -7.21 -6.95
CA ASN A 497 -16.25 -6.14 -7.52
C ASN A 497 -14.99 -5.94 -6.66
N ASN A 498 -13.88 -6.51 -7.13
CA ASN A 498 -12.61 -6.48 -6.39
C ASN A 498 -11.86 -5.15 -6.50
N SER A 499 -12.44 -4.20 -7.22
CA SER A 499 -11.88 -2.89 -7.54
C SER A 499 -12.76 -1.76 -6.98
N ASP A 500 -13.74 -2.08 -6.13
CA ASP A 500 -14.60 -1.11 -5.45
C ASP A 500 -13.95 -0.62 -4.14
N PRO A 501 -13.38 0.61 -4.10
CA PRO A 501 -12.75 1.11 -2.89
C PRO A 501 -13.72 1.29 -1.71
N ASP A 502 -14.98 1.66 -1.98
CA ASP A 502 -15.97 1.90 -0.93
C ASP A 502 -16.36 0.59 -0.25
N ALA A 503 -16.46 -0.50 -1.02
CA ALA A 503 -16.69 -1.84 -0.48
C ALA A 503 -15.54 -2.30 0.45
N TYR A 504 -14.28 -2.03 0.08
CA TYR A 504 -13.14 -2.32 0.96
C TYR A 504 -13.12 -1.45 2.22
N ALA A 505 -13.48 -0.17 2.14
CA ALA A 505 -13.58 0.68 3.33
C ALA A 505 -14.71 0.23 4.26
N GLY A 506 -15.85 -0.16 3.70
CA GLY A 506 -16.95 -0.77 4.46
C GLY A 506 -16.56 -2.08 5.12
N LEU A 507 -15.83 -2.96 4.41
CA LEU A 507 -15.26 -4.19 4.96
C LEU A 507 -14.26 -3.89 6.08
N GLY A 508 -13.39 -2.90 5.89
CA GLY A 508 -12.42 -2.46 6.90
C GLY A 508 -13.10 -1.96 8.17
N ALA A 509 -14.18 -1.18 8.03
CA ALA A 509 -15.00 -0.74 9.16
C ALA A 509 -15.64 -1.93 9.88
N ALA A 510 -16.29 -2.86 9.17
CA ALA A 510 -16.90 -4.04 9.78
C ALA A 510 -15.87 -4.90 10.53
N LEU A 511 -14.69 -5.12 9.93
CA LEU A 511 -13.60 -5.90 10.54
C LEU A 511 -13.09 -5.23 11.83
N LEU A 512 -12.89 -3.91 11.80
CA LEU A 512 -12.45 -3.15 12.98
C LEU A 512 -13.40 -3.36 14.15
N TRP A 513 -14.70 -3.16 13.93
CA TRP A 513 -15.70 -3.23 14.99
C TRP A 513 -15.99 -4.66 15.45
N SER A 514 -15.74 -5.66 14.60
CA SER A 514 -15.77 -7.09 14.97
C SER A 514 -14.51 -7.57 15.70
N GLY A 515 -13.45 -6.77 15.73
CA GLY A 515 -12.18 -7.07 16.42
C GLY A 515 -11.06 -7.65 15.56
N ASP A 516 -11.26 -7.86 14.24
CA ASP A 516 -10.20 -8.26 13.31
C ASP A 516 -9.42 -7.03 12.82
N VAL A 517 -8.49 -6.59 13.66
CA VAL A 517 -7.69 -5.37 13.46
C VAL A 517 -6.79 -5.49 12.23
N ASP A 518 -6.08 -6.62 12.07
CA ASP A 518 -5.17 -6.82 10.93
C ASP A 518 -5.93 -6.87 9.60
N GLY A 519 -7.08 -7.55 9.58
CA GLY A 519 -8.00 -7.55 8.45
C GLY A 519 -8.49 -6.14 8.11
N SER A 520 -8.85 -5.35 9.12
CA SER A 520 -9.28 -3.95 8.95
C SER A 520 -8.22 -3.09 8.28
N VAL A 521 -6.99 -3.10 8.81
CA VAL A 521 -5.85 -2.36 8.25
C VAL A 521 -5.64 -2.73 6.79
N LYS A 522 -5.62 -4.03 6.48
CA LYS A 522 -5.44 -4.51 5.10
C LYS A 522 -6.55 -4.04 4.17
N ALA A 523 -7.81 -4.07 4.61
CA ALA A 523 -8.95 -3.63 3.81
C ALA A 523 -8.89 -2.13 3.52
N PHE A 524 -8.63 -1.29 4.53
CA PHE A 524 -8.46 0.15 4.33
C PHE A 524 -7.25 0.49 3.45
N GLU A 525 -6.08 -0.13 3.68
CA GLU A 525 -4.91 0.08 2.81
C GLU A 525 -5.22 -0.31 1.35
N THR A 526 -6.03 -1.35 1.13
CA THR A 526 -6.49 -1.73 -0.21
C THR A 526 -7.41 -0.69 -0.81
N ALA A 527 -8.38 -0.16 -0.05
CA ALA A 527 -9.23 0.95 -0.47
C ALA A 527 -8.41 2.18 -0.88
N SER A 528 -7.38 2.53 -0.09
CA SER A 528 -6.46 3.63 -0.41
C SER A 528 -5.67 3.37 -1.69
N LYS A 529 -5.14 2.15 -1.89
CA LYS A 529 -4.47 1.76 -3.13
C LYS A 529 -5.39 1.87 -4.35
N LEU A 530 -6.67 1.51 -4.23
CA LEU A 530 -7.67 1.68 -5.29
C LEU A 530 -8.05 3.16 -5.54
N GLY A 531 -7.54 4.07 -4.71
CA GLY A 531 -7.68 5.51 -4.83
C GLY A 531 -8.87 6.09 -4.07
N LEU A 532 -9.33 5.42 -2.99
CA LEU A 532 -10.28 6.04 -2.09
C LEU A 532 -9.68 7.28 -1.46
N GLU A 533 -10.38 8.40 -1.60
CA GLU A 533 -10.13 9.55 -0.74
C GLU A 533 -10.88 9.34 0.58
N PHE A 534 -10.12 9.07 1.65
CA PHE A 534 -10.73 8.81 2.94
C PHE A 534 -11.51 10.01 3.47
N THR A 535 -12.72 9.75 3.94
CA THR A 535 -13.48 10.71 4.74
C THR A 535 -12.81 10.90 6.11
N ARG A 536 -13.29 11.89 6.87
CA ARG A 536 -12.90 12.04 8.29
C ARG A 536 -13.12 10.76 9.08
N ASN A 537 -14.26 10.09 8.84
CA ASN A 537 -14.62 8.86 9.55
C ASN A 537 -13.72 7.69 9.14
N ASP A 538 -13.38 7.55 7.85
CA ASP A 538 -12.48 6.48 7.39
C ASP A 538 -11.06 6.69 7.92
N SER A 539 -10.57 7.93 7.91
CA SER A 539 -9.26 8.28 8.46
C SER A 539 -9.20 8.00 9.97
N PHE A 540 -10.26 8.32 10.71
CA PHE A 540 -10.39 7.98 12.11
C PHE A 540 -10.35 6.45 12.34
N MET A 541 -11.19 5.68 11.62
CA MET A 541 -11.24 4.23 11.77
C MET A 541 -9.90 3.56 11.41
N LEU A 542 -9.25 3.98 10.32
CA LEU A 542 -7.92 3.47 9.96
C LEU A 542 -6.86 3.87 11.00
N GLY A 543 -6.92 5.09 11.54
CA GLY A 543 -6.05 5.52 12.63
C GLY A 543 -6.18 4.64 13.87
N ILE A 544 -7.42 4.33 14.29
CA ILE A 544 -7.68 3.39 15.38
C ILE A 544 -7.17 1.99 15.04
N ALA A 545 -7.42 1.49 13.84
CA ALA A 545 -6.95 0.18 13.40
C ALA A 545 -5.40 0.09 13.47
N TYR A 546 -4.69 1.13 13.02
CA TYR A 546 -3.23 1.19 13.15
C TYR A 546 -2.77 1.22 14.61
N LEU A 547 -3.43 1.98 15.50
CA LEU A 547 -3.07 2.00 16.92
C LEU A 547 -3.25 0.63 17.57
N LEU A 548 -4.37 -0.05 17.30
CA LEU A 548 -4.64 -1.39 17.83
C LEU A 548 -3.69 -2.45 17.25
N ALA A 549 -3.13 -2.21 16.07
CA ALA A 549 -2.12 -3.05 15.42
C ALA A 549 -0.67 -2.72 15.84
N ASP A 550 -0.46 -1.86 16.86
CA ASP A 550 0.87 -1.39 17.30
C ASP A 550 1.66 -0.64 16.20
N ARG A 551 0.93 -0.01 15.26
CA ARG A 551 1.47 0.80 14.16
C ARG A 551 1.25 2.30 14.41
N SER A 552 1.65 2.79 15.60
CA SER A 552 1.36 4.17 16.03
C SER A 552 1.89 5.26 15.07
N ALA A 553 3.03 5.03 14.42
CA ALA A 553 3.56 5.97 13.43
C ALA A 553 2.68 6.08 12.18
N ASP A 554 2.03 4.99 11.75
CA ASP A 554 1.06 5.02 10.65
C ASP A 554 -0.23 5.72 11.08
N ALA A 555 -0.70 5.45 12.30
CA ALA A 555 -1.86 6.13 12.86
C ALA A 555 -1.69 7.65 12.86
N VAL A 556 -0.56 8.14 13.38
CA VAL A 556 -0.25 9.59 13.43
C VAL A 556 -0.26 10.16 12.01
N ARG A 557 0.47 9.56 11.06
CA ARG A 557 0.51 10.03 9.67
C ARG A 557 -0.87 10.10 9.01
N THR A 558 -1.71 9.09 9.23
CA THR A 558 -3.06 9.05 8.65
C THR A 558 -3.95 10.14 9.25
N LEU A 559 -3.90 10.35 10.56
CA LEU A 559 -4.73 11.35 11.25
C LEU A 559 -4.25 12.78 10.99
N GLU A 560 -2.95 13.03 10.95
CA GLU A 560 -2.37 14.33 10.58
C GLU A 560 -2.78 14.73 9.16
N ARG A 561 -2.73 13.79 8.20
CA ARG A 561 -3.20 14.04 6.82
C ARG A 561 -4.70 14.36 6.76
N SER A 562 -5.52 13.77 7.63
CA SER A 562 -6.93 14.14 7.76
C SER A 562 -7.08 15.59 8.24
N LEU A 563 -6.28 16.01 9.24
CA LEU A 563 -6.30 17.36 9.81
C LEU A 563 -5.81 18.43 8.83
N GLU A 564 -4.86 18.13 7.96
CA GLU A 564 -4.43 19.05 6.88
C GLU A 564 -5.61 19.45 5.97
N ARG A 565 -6.54 18.52 5.75
CA ARG A 565 -7.74 18.74 4.92
C ARG A 565 -8.92 19.29 5.72
N ASN A 566 -9.02 18.93 7.00
CA ASN A 566 -10.10 19.31 7.90
C ASN A 566 -9.56 19.64 9.30
N GLN A 567 -9.08 20.86 9.48
CA GLN A 567 -8.45 21.32 10.74
C GLN A 567 -9.36 21.21 11.98
N THR A 568 -10.67 21.07 11.80
CA THR A 568 -11.68 20.95 12.86
C THR A 568 -12.12 19.51 13.15
N ASP A 569 -11.38 18.50 12.67
CA ASP A 569 -11.70 17.09 12.94
C ASP A 569 -11.43 16.74 14.42
N ALA A 570 -12.48 16.80 15.24
CA ALA A 570 -12.40 16.53 16.68
C ALA A 570 -11.98 15.08 16.98
N TYR A 571 -12.31 14.13 16.10
CA TYR A 571 -11.97 12.72 16.30
C TYR A 571 -10.48 12.47 16.09
N ALA A 572 -9.91 13.04 15.02
CA ALA A 572 -8.46 12.95 14.77
C ALA A 572 -7.65 13.64 15.88
N ASN A 573 -8.09 14.81 16.35
CA ASN A 573 -7.45 15.52 17.47
C ASN A 573 -7.48 14.70 18.77
N ALA A 574 -8.60 14.02 19.07
CA ALA A 574 -8.74 13.23 20.29
C ALA A 574 -7.86 11.97 20.31
N VAL A 575 -7.55 11.40 19.14
CA VAL A 575 -6.69 10.20 19.04
C VAL A 575 -5.20 10.57 19.03
N LEU A 576 -4.85 11.75 18.52
CA LEU A 576 -3.48 12.27 18.50
C LEU A 576 -3.01 12.81 19.86
N ALA A 577 -3.96 13.27 20.70
CA ALA A 577 -3.72 13.75 22.06
C ALA A 577 -3.54 12.58 23.03
#